data_AF-H1S6K6-F1
#
_entry.id   AF-H1S6K6-F1
#
_cell.length_a   1.000
_cell.length_b   1.000
_cell.length_c   1.000
_cell.angle_alpha   90.00
_cell.angle_beta   90.00
_cell.angle_gamma   90.00
#
_symmetry.space_group_name_H-M   'P 1'
#
loop_
_entity.id
_entity.type
_entity.pdbx_description
1 polymer ?
#
loop_
_entity_poly.entity_id
_entity_poly.type
_entity_poly.pdbx_seq_one_letter_code
_entity_poly.pdbx_strand_id
1 'polypeptide(L)'
;MLRHLREFSALAPVLSQTPEWLLEATPAELPQGPIDFALLDCSGTDTDPFRLLDALQSRLAPQRWLVMCEAPDPAFTSYAAGLGASGCLPVPASPEQTRAAVALVRAGGQCFPRRAFAMPVPSPIGPGRSTARG
;
A
#
# COMPACT_ATOMS: atom_id res chain seq x y z
N MET A 1 -8.37 -15.81 7.44
CA MET A 1 -8.11 -14.49 6.84
C MET A 1 -8.73 -13.30 7.59
N LEU A 2 -9.90 -13.40 8.23
CA LEU A 2 -10.56 -12.24 8.88
C LEU A 2 -10.03 -11.80 10.27
N ARG A 3 -8.98 -12.42 10.81
CA ARG A 3 -8.59 -12.23 12.23
C ARG A 3 -8.00 -10.85 12.52
N HIS A 4 -7.16 -10.35 11.63
CA HIS A 4 -6.41 -9.11 11.86
C HIS A 4 -7.31 -7.87 11.73
N LEU A 5 -8.31 -7.90 10.83
CA LEU A 5 -9.27 -6.80 10.67
C LEU A 5 -10.23 -6.66 11.85
N ARG A 6 -10.61 -7.77 12.51
CA ARG A 6 -11.51 -7.74 13.68
C ARG A 6 -10.95 -6.97 14.87
N GLU A 7 -9.62 -6.95 15.07
CA GLU A 7 -9.00 -6.23 16.18
C GLU A 7 -9.05 -4.70 15.98
N PHE A 8 -9.21 -4.22 14.74
CA PHE A 8 -9.36 -2.79 14.43
C PHE A 8 -10.81 -2.30 14.46
N SER A 9 -11.80 -3.19 14.42
CA SER A 9 -13.24 -2.84 14.36
C SER A 9 -13.79 -2.20 15.64
N ALA A 10 -13.02 -2.15 16.73
CA ALA A 10 -13.45 -1.59 18.03
C ALA A 10 -13.47 -0.03 18.06
N LEU A 11 -13.00 0.64 17.00
CA LEU A 11 -13.07 2.10 16.86
C LEU A 11 -14.17 2.43 15.84
N ALA A 12 -15.32 2.90 16.31
CA ALA A 12 -16.47 3.20 15.45
C ALA A 12 -16.16 4.21 14.31
N PRO A 13 -16.87 4.15 13.17
CA PRO A 13 -17.37 2.97 12.48
C PRO A 13 -16.33 2.44 11.48
N VAL A 14 -15.96 1.16 11.59
CA VAL A 14 -15.16 0.46 10.57
C VAL A 14 -16.11 -0.29 9.63
N LEU A 15 -16.18 0.13 8.37
CA LEU A 15 -16.76 -0.69 7.31
C LEU A 15 -15.73 -1.75 6.91
N SER A 16 -16.07 -3.02 7.14
CA SER A 16 -15.24 -4.15 6.72
C SER A 16 -15.91 -4.87 5.58
N GLN A 17 -15.21 -4.97 4.45
CA GLN A 17 -15.66 -5.67 3.24
C GLN A 17 -14.52 -6.54 2.73
N THR A 18 -14.83 -7.47 1.83
CA THR A 18 -13.79 -8.18 1.09
C THR A 18 -13.21 -7.27 -0.01
N PRO A 19 -11.99 -7.49 -0.51
CA PRO A 19 -11.41 -6.64 -1.56
C PRO A 19 -12.27 -6.60 -2.84
N GLU A 20 -12.91 -7.71 -3.19
CA GLU A 20 -13.71 -7.91 -4.41
C GLU A 20 -14.98 -7.05 -4.39
N TRP A 21 -15.49 -6.72 -3.21
CA TRP A 21 -16.58 -5.76 -3.04
C TRP A 21 -16.27 -4.40 -3.69
N LEU A 22 -15.00 -3.97 -3.73
CA LEU A 22 -14.61 -2.74 -4.44
C LEU A 22 -14.90 -2.80 -5.93
N LEU A 23 -14.99 -3.99 -6.52
CA LEU A 23 -15.30 -4.16 -7.95
C LEU A 23 -16.80 -4.36 -8.16
N GLU A 24 -17.46 -5.07 -7.25
CA GLU A 24 -18.83 -5.54 -7.45
C GLU A 24 -19.91 -4.63 -6.86
N ALA A 25 -19.56 -3.81 -5.87
CA ALA A 25 -20.53 -2.95 -5.19
C ALA A 25 -21.27 -2.06 -6.20
N THR A 26 -22.53 -1.77 -5.93
CA THR A 26 -23.30 -0.75 -6.63
C THR A 26 -23.04 0.63 -6.02
N PRO A 27 -23.34 1.74 -6.74
CA PRO A 27 -23.17 3.08 -6.19
C PRO A 27 -23.96 3.34 -4.88
N ALA A 28 -25.07 2.64 -4.68
CA ALA A 28 -25.89 2.76 -3.47
C ALA A 28 -25.26 2.09 -2.24
N GLU A 29 -24.38 1.10 -2.45
CA GLU A 29 -23.67 0.40 -1.37
C GLU A 29 -22.40 1.12 -0.95
N LEU A 30 -21.91 2.05 -1.78
CA LEU A 30 -20.73 2.84 -1.45
C LEU A 30 -21.03 3.86 -0.34
N PRO A 31 -20.06 4.13 0.55
CA PRO A 31 -20.18 5.20 1.53
C PRO A 31 -20.48 6.54 0.85
N GLN A 32 -21.47 7.27 1.37
CA GLN A 32 -21.89 8.56 0.82
C GLN A 32 -21.05 9.74 1.35
N GLY A 33 -20.13 9.49 2.29
CA GLY A 33 -19.30 10.51 2.94
C GLY A 33 -17.81 10.31 2.65
N PRO A 34 -16.97 11.31 3.00
CA PRO A 34 -15.53 11.20 2.81
C PRO A 34 -14.96 10.04 3.64
N ILE A 35 -14.00 9.32 3.07
CA ILE A 35 -13.28 8.25 3.74
C ILE A 35 -11.95 8.79 4.23
N ASP A 36 -11.81 8.96 5.55
CA ASP A 36 -10.57 9.50 6.14
C ASP A 36 -9.40 8.51 6.05
N PHE A 37 -9.71 7.21 6.12
CA PHE A 37 -8.72 6.15 6.11
C PHE A 37 -9.27 4.86 5.50
N ALA A 38 -8.46 4.17 4.67
CA ALA A 38 -8.74 2.82 4.20
C ALA A 38 -7.51 1.90 4.37
N LEU A 39 -7.77 0.63 4.69
CA LEU A 39 -6.78 -0.45 4.66
C LEU A 39 -7.23 -1.47 3.62
N LEU A 40 -6.44 -1.64 2.56
CA LEU A 40 -6.72 -2.62 1.51
C LEU A 40 -5.80 -3.82 1.68
N ASP A 41 -6.36 -5.00 1.90
CA ASP A 41 -5.61 -6.25 1.96
C ASP A 41 -5.73 -6.99 0.63
N CYS A 42 -4.66 -6.97 -0.16
CA CYS A 42 -4.55 -7.72 -1.41
C CYS A 42 -3.91 -9.10 -1.22
N SER A 43 -3.68 -9.57 0.01
CA SER A 43 -3.14 -10.92 0.23
C SER A 43 -4.21 -11.99 0.07
N GLY A 44 -3.86 -13.10 -0.59
CA GLY A 44 -4.75 -14.24 -0.77
C GLY A 44 -6.03 -13.97 -1.60
N THR A 45 -6.05 -12.93 -2.44
CA THR A 45 -7.13 -12.71 -3.42
C THR A 45 -6.68 -13.19 -4.81
N ASP A 46 -7.61 -13.76 -5.58
CA ASP A 46 -7.40 -14.11 -6.99
C ASP A 46 -7.55 -12.89 -7.93
N THR A 47 -7.97 -11.75 -7.36
CA THR A 47 -8.17 -10.50 -8.11
C THR A 47 -6.83 -9.82 -8.37
N ASP A 48 -6.66 -9.28 -9.58
CA ASP A 48 -5.52 -8.46 -9.93
C ASP A 48 -5.38 -7.27 -8.94
N PRO A 49 -4.28 -7.19 -8.17
CA PRO A 49 -4.13 -6.17 -7.15
C PRO A 49 -4.05 -4.76 -7.75
N PHE A 50 -3.61 -4.58 -9.00
CA PHE A 50 -3.63 -3.27 -9.66
C PHE A 50 -5.06 -2.77 -9.87
N ARG A 51 -5.97 -3.66 -10.28
CA ARG A 51 -7.40 -3.31 -10.42
C ARG A 51 -8.05 -2.95 -9.08
N LEU A 52 -7.63 -3.58 -7.99
CA LEU A 52 -8.11 -3.22 -6.65
C LEU A 52 -7.63 -1.82 -6.23
N LEU A 53 -6.40 -1.43 -6.56
CA LEU A 53 -5.89 -0.08 -6.29
C LEU A 53 -6.67 0.97 -7.09
N ASP A 54 -6.88 0.74 -8.39
CA ASP A 54 -7.67 1.62 -9.24
C ASP A 54 -9.11 1.77 -8.73
N ALA A 55 -9.74 0.66 -8.34
CA ALA A 55 -11.09 0.67 -7.80
C ALA A 55 -11.19 1.42 -6.47
N LEU A 56 -10.23 1.22 -5.56
CA LEU A 56 -10.18 1.95 -4.30
C LEU A 56 -10.07 3.45 -4.54
N GLN A 57 -9.15 3.87 -5.42
CA GLN A 57 -8.94 5.28 -5.72
C GLN A 57 -10.17 5.88 -6.40
N SER A 58 -10.68 5.25 -7.45
CA SER A 58 -11.72 5.84 -8.31
C SER A 58 -13.09 5.84 -7.66
N ARG A 59 -13.37 4.87 -6.78
CA ARG A 59 -14.70 4.69 -6.18
C ARG A 59 -14.82 5.26 -4.78
N LEU A 60 -13.76 5.16 -3.98
CA LEU A 60 -13.78 5.61 -2.58
C LEU A 60 -12.94 6.87 -2.34
N ALA A 61 -11.89 7.09 -3.15
CA ALA A 61 -10.96 8.21 -3.03
C ALA A 61 -10.58 8.56 -1.57
N PRO A 62 -10.10 7.59 -0.77
CA PRO A 62 -9.81 7.83 0.64
C PRO A 62 -8.69 8.85 0.81
N GLN A 63 -8.81 9.72 1.82
CA GLN A 63 -7.81 10.76 2.10
C GLN A 63 -6.43 10.16 2.40
N ARG A 64 -6.40 9.02 3.09
CA ARG A 64 -5.19 8.27 3.43
C ARG A 64 -5.48 6.80 3.34
N TRP A 65 -4.53 6.01 2.85
CA TRP A 65 -4.73 4.58 2.76
C TRP A 65 -3.42 3.80 2.74
N LEU A 66 -3.53 2.56 3.19
CA LEU A 66 -2.43 1.59 3.30
C LEU A 66 -2.84 0.34 2.53
N VAL A 67 -1.91 -0.23 1.76
CA VAL A 67 -2.10 -1.53 1.11
C VAL A 67 -1.26 -2.60 1.79
N MET A 68 -1.83 -3.79 1.99
CA MET A 68 -1.14 -5.01 2.38
C MET A 68 -1.07 -5.94 1.17
N CYS A 69 0.10 -6.49 0.86
CA CYS A 69 0.28 -7.35 -0.32
C CYS A 69 1.35 -8.41 -0.05
N GLU A 70 1.21 -9.58 -0.68
CA GLU A 70 2.25 -10.60 -0.68
C GLU A 70 3.40 -10.15 -1.57
N ALA A 71 4.62 -10.12 -1.01
CA ALA A 71 5.84 -9.78 -1.74
C ALA A 71 5.73 -8.54 -2.68
N PRO A 72 5.40 -7.34 -2.15
CA PRO A 72 5.23 -6.14 -2.98
C PRO A 72 6.51 -5.85 -3.75
N ASP A 73 6.43 -5.94 -5.08
CA ASP A 73 7.52 -5.60 -5.96
C ASP A 73 7.66 -4.05 -6.07
N PRO A 74 8.81 -3.54 -6.56
CA PRO A 74 9.03 -2.11 -6.72
C PRO A 74 8.02 -1.40 -7.64
N ALA A 75 7.55 -2.05 -8.70
CA ALA A 75 6.60 -1.48 -9.64
C ALA A 75 5.21 -1.34 -9.01
N PHE A 76 4.73 -2.39 -8.32
CA PHE A 76 3.49 -2.34 -7.55
C PHE A 76 3.53 -1.25 -6.47
N THR A 77 4.62 -1.17 -5.72
CA THR A 77 4.77 -0.16 -4.65
C THR A 77 4.79 1.25 -5.23
N SER A 78 5.51 1.47 -6.33
CA SER A 78 5.59 2.77 -7.01
C SER A 78 4.24 3.19 -7.60
N TYR A 79 3.52 2.23 -8.17
CA TYR A 79 2.18 2.47 -8.71
C TYR A 79 1.18 2.81 -7.61
N ALA A 80 1.14 2.07 -6.51
CA ALA A 80 0.30 2.37 -5.35
C ALA A 80 0.62 3.77 -4.78
N ALA A 81 1.90 4.12 -4.64
CA ALA A 81 2.32 5.45 -4.21
C ALA A 81 1.89 6.55 -5.19
N GLY A 82 1.99 6.29 -6.50
CA GLY A 82 1.53 7.20 -7.55
C GLY A 82 0.01 7.45 -7.53
N LEU A 83 -0.78 6.47 -7.09
CA LEU A 83 -2.22 6.62 -6.85
C LEU A 83 -2.57 7.30 -5.51
N GLY A 84 -1.56 7.63 -4.69
CA GLY A 84 -1.74 8.32 -3.42
C GLY A 84 -1.79 7.40 -2.19
N ALA A 85 -1.42 6.12 -2.31
CA ALA A 85 -1.22 5.29 -1.13
C ALA A 85 -0.20 5.94 -0.21
N SER A 86 -0.47 5.91 1.10
CA SER A 86 0.47 6.42 2.11
C SER A 86 1.41 5.31 2.63
N GLY A 87 1.14 4.06 2.28
CA GLY A 87 2.09 3.00 2.57
C GLY A 87 1.77 1.67 1.90
N CYS A 88 2.75 0.78 1.92
CA CYS A 88 2.65 -0.60 1.48
C CYS A 88 3.32 -1.52 2.53
N LEU A 89 2.56 -2.47 3.06
CA LEU A 89 3.02 -3.41 4.08
C LEU A 89 3.12 -4.82 3.48
N PRO A 90 4.31 -5.45 3.45
CA PRO A 90 4.44 -6.83 2.98
C PRO A 90 3.78 -7.80 3.96
N VAL A 91 3.03 -8.76 3.42
CA VAL A 91 2.45 -9.90 4.15
C VAL A 91 3.42 -11.11 4.04
N PRO A 92 3.63 -11.91 5.12
CA PRO A 92 3.00 -11.80 6.43
C PRO A 92 3.52 -10.62 7.27
N ALA A 93 2.60 -9.91 7.91
CA ALA A 93 2.89 -8.87 8.89
C ALA A 93 2.29 -9.26 10.25
N SER A 94 3.04 -9.02 11.33
CA SER A 94 2.53 -9.21 12.68
C SER A 94 1.43 -8.18 13.00
N PRO A 95 0.51 -8.47 13.95
CA PRO A 95 -0.50 -7.52 14.38
C PRO A 95 0.08 -6.17 14.84
N GLU A 96 1.23 -6.19 15.53
CA GLU A 96 1.92 -4.98 15.96
C GLU A 96 2.46 -4.15 14.78
N GLN A 97 3.04 -4.80 13.77
CA GLN A 97 3.49 -4.12 12.55
C GLN A 97 2.32 -3.47 11.80
N THR A 98 1.21 -4.19 11.65
CA THR A 98 0.00 -3.65 11.03
C THR A 98 -0.54 -2.46 11.82
N ARG A 99 -0.59 -2.57 13.15
CA ARG A 99 -1.05 -1.48 14.02
C ARG A 99 -0.16 -0.25 13.96
N ALA A 100 1.15 -0.45 13.95
CA ALA A 100 2.12 0.64 13.81
C ALA A 100 1.99 1.34 12.45
N ALA A 101 1.87 0.58 11.36
CA ALA A 101 1.69 1.12 10.01
C ALA A 101 0.37 1.91 9.89
N VAL A 102 -0.73 1.35 10.38
CA VAL A 102 -2.04 2.04 10.41
C VAL A 102 -1.96 3.32 11.24
N ALA A 103 -1.37 3.27 12.44
CA ALA A 103 -1.24 4.45 13.29
C ALA A 103 -0.39 5.55 12.62
N LEU A 104 0.71 5.17 11.98
CA LEU A 104 1.58 6.09 11.26
C LEU A 104 0.84 6.77 10.10
N VAL A 105 0.16 5.99 9.25
CA VAL A 105 -0.58 6.54 8.10
C VAL A 105 -1.75 7.42 8.55
N ARG A 106 -2.49 7.02 9.59
CA ARG A 106 -3.58 7.84 10.14
C ARG A 106 -3.07 9.17 10.69
N ALA A 107 -1.84 9.21 11.23
CA ALA A 107 -1.18 10.44 11.67
C ALA A 107 -0.62 11.28 10.51
N GLY A 108 -0.74 10.84 9.25
CA GLY A 108 -0.21 11.53 8.07
C GLY A 108 1.22 11.15 7.69
N GLY A 109 1.80 10.14 8.34
CA GLY A 109 3.08 9.57 7.96
C GLY A 109 2.97 8.60 6.78
N GLN A 110 4.12 8.11 6.33
CA GLN A 110 4.21 7.14 5.23
C GLN A 110 5.11 5.96 5.59
N CYS A 111 4.78 4.78 5.06
CA CYS A 111 5.60 3.57 5.24
C CYS A 111 5.67 2.73 3.97
N PHE A 112 6.84 2.65 3.37
CA PHE A 112 7.07 1.83 2.17
C PHE A 112 8.30 0.93 2.31
N PRO A 113 8.32 -0.23 1.62
CA PRO A 113 9.50 -1.08 1.56
C PRO A 113 10.67 -0.34 0.92
N ARG A 114 11.82 -0.30 1.61
CA ARG A 114 13.05 0.38 1.16
C ARG A 114 13.45 0.04 -0.27
N ARG A 115 13.27 -1.23 -0.67
CA ARG A 115 13.61 -1.75 -2.01
C ARG A 115 12.88 -1.04 -3.15
N ALA A 116 11.69 -0.50 -2.89
CA ALA A 116 10.92 0.20 -3.92
C ALA A 116 11.51 1.57 -4.27
N PHE A 117 12.30 2.15 -3.37
CA PHE A 117 12.89 3.49 -3.50
C PHE A 117 14.42 3.45 -3.42
N ALA A 118 15.02 2.28 -3.62
CA ALA A 118 16.46 2.16 -3.63
C ALA A 118 17.01 2.89 -4.86
N MET A 119 17.82 3.93 -4.63
CA MET A 119 18.60 4.56 -5.70
C MET A 119 19.58 3.54 -6.29
N PRO A 120 19.80 3.53 -7.62
CA PRO A 120 20.89 2.76 -8.21
C PRO A 120 22.19 3.14 -7.50
N VAL A 121 22.93 2.15 -7.01
CA VAL A 121 24.28 2.39 -6.48
C VAL A 121 25.10 3.01 -7.61
N PRO A 122 25.72 4.19 -7.43
CA PRO A 122 26.55 4.76 -8.48
C PRO A 122 27.65 3.76 -8.82
N SER A 123 27.76 3.40 -10.10
CA SER A 123 28.80 2.52 -10.60
C SER A 123 30.17 3.04 -10.14
N PRO A 124 31.08 2.18 -9.66
CA PRO A 124 32.41 2.64 -9.27
C PRO A 124 33.06 3.34 -10.45
N ILE A 125 33.48 4.59 -10.23
CA ILE A 125 34.26 5.38 -11.19
C ILE A 125 35.49 4.53 -11.54
N GLY A 126 35.52 4.00 -12.76
CA GLY A 126 36.64 3.19 -13.22
C GLY A 126 37.94 4.00 -13.12
N PRO A 127 39.06 3.40 -12.68
CA PRO A 127 40.31 4.12 -12.54
C PRO A 127 40.75 4.61 -13.92
N GLY A 128 40.72 5.93 -14.12
CA GLY A 128 41.27 6.59 -15.30
C GLY A 128 42.72 6.19 -15.46
N ARG A 129 43.00 5.35 -16.45
CA ARG A 129 44.34 4.90 -16.81
C ARG A 129 45.08 6.07 -17.45
N SER A 130 45.74 6.87 -16.63
CA SER A 130 46.66 7.92 -17.07
C SER A 130 47.87 7.27 -17.73
N THR A 131 47.90 7.26 -19.06
CA THR A 131 49.11 6.91 -19.81
C THR A 131 49.94 8.18 -19.99
N ALA A 132 50.82 8.47 -19.03
CA ALA A 132 51.93 9.38 -19.26
C ALA A 132 52.94 8.67 -20.19
N ARG A 133 53.08 9.14 -21.43
CA ARG A 133 54.20 8.80 -22.31
C ARG A 133 55.33 9.80 -22.02
N GLY A 134 56.48 9.27 -21.62
CA GLY A 134 57.78 9.92 -21.81
C GLY A 134 58.36 9.58 -23.18
#